data_AF-W2QUE9-F1
#
_entry.id   AF-W2QUE9-F1
#
_cell.length_a   1.000
_cell.length_b   1.000
_cell.length_c   1.000
_cell.angle_alpha   90.00
_cell.angle_beta   90.00
_cell.angle_gamma   90.00
#
_symmetry.space_group_name_H-M   'P 1'
#
loop_
_entity.id
_entity.type
_entity.pdbx_description
1 polymer ?
#
loop_
_entity_poly.entity_id
_entity_poly.type
_entity_poly.pdbx_seq_one_letter_code
_entity_poly.pdbx_strand_id
1 'polypeptide(L)'
;MQMTPERAFERFVLVKRFSGEMENNKGLILWLQYANVYRTTRGELLLGNKKIYELLRQSNSEEELATLFHSLRQVSGMENFADEMQIFMILSSASSRKLANEAWLKSQETPQEVYRILKLRDEGLDSSPLFLQWLRYIKLYKAHAEKDLPPNLQPFSDLQALEFLMKEKRSVLKIGTLLHTVKGIEDLNVLATNLQLQLFNHWKQLKITPEKLQDLLDDSFHIITFSKSGPGRPTYRNWKAYSNYYDAKS
;
A
#
# COMPACT_ATOMS: atom_id res chain seq x y z
N MET A 1 32.98 -13.98 20.36
CA MET A 1 31.56 -14.32 20.12
C MET A 1 30.83 -13.02 19.75
N GLN A 2 30.24 -12.92 18.56
CA GLN A 2 29.52 -11.70 18.14
C GLN A 2 28.22 -11.58 18.94
N MET A 3 27.93 -10.41 19.51
CA MET A 3 26.77 -10.18 20.39
C MET A 3 25.46 -10.28 19.60
N THR A 4 24.42 -10.96 20.09
CA THR A 4 23.15 -11.02 19.34
C THR A 4 22.44 -9.66 19.34
N PRO A 5 21.60 -9.36 18.32
CA PRO A 5 20.82 -8.12 18.28
C PRO A 5 19.98 -7.88 19.52
N GLU A 6 19.40 -8.92 20.13
CA GLU A 6 18.62 -8.80 21.38
C GLU A 6 19.48 -8.33 22.55
N ARG A 7 20.65 -8.93 22.74
CA ARG A 7 21.58 -8.53 23.82
C ARG A 7 22.13 -7.13 23.59
N ALA A 8 22.38 -6.77 22.33
CA ALA A 8 22.79 -5.42 21.97
C ALA A 8 21.67 -4.40 22.22
N PHE A 9 20.41 -4.76 21.93
CA PHE A 9 19.24 -3.91 22.18
C PHE A 9 19.08 -3.62 23.67
N GLU A 10 19.08 -4.67 24.48
CA GLU A 10 18.95 -4.56 25.94
C GLU A 10 20.05 -3.67 26.52
N ARG A 11 21.32 -3.95 26.17
CA ARG A 11 22.47 -3.29 26.78
C ARG A 11 22.68 -1.85 26.32
N PHE A 12 22.41 -1.54 25.05
CA PHE A 12 22.79 -0.26 24.46
C PHE A 12 21.62 0.64 24.09
N VAL A 13 20.44 0.06 23.84
CA VAL A 13 19.25 0.82 23.49
C VAL A 13 18.39 1.04 24.72
N LEU A 14 17.91 -0.03 25.37
CA LEU A 14 17.01 0.09 26.52
C LEU A 14 17.65 0.83 27.68
N VAL A 15 18.83 0.38 28.13
CA VAL A 15 19.52 0.98 29.29
C VAL A 15 19.77 2.47 29.07
N LYS A 16 20.33 2.85 27.92
CA LYS A 16 20.63 4.26 27.61
C LYS A 16 19.38 5.12 27.44
N ARG A 17 18.30 4.55 26.90
CA ARG A 17 17.04 5.29 26.75
C ARG A 17 16.41 5.57 28.10
N PHE A 18 16.38 4.60 29.00
CA PHE A 18 15.81 4.77 30.33
C PHE A 18 16.71 5.58 31.28
N SER A 19 18.02 5.64 31.04
CA SER A 19 18.93 6.55 31.78
C SER A 19 18.97 7.97 31.22
N GLY A 20 18.28 8.26 30.11
CA GLY A 20 18.26 9.57 29.47
C GLY A 20 19.53 9.91 28.65
N GLU A 21 20.43 8.94 28.47
CA GLU A 21 21.72 9.12 27.78
C GLU A 21 21.62 8.93 26.25
N MET A 22 20.44 8.64 25.71
CA MET A 22 20.25 8.39 24.28
C MET A 22 20.04 9.69 23.50
N GLU A 23 21.03 10.11 22.70
CA GLU A 23 20.88 11.25 21.78
C GLU A 23 19.94 10.93 20.60
N ASN A 24 18.89 11.76 20.41
CA ASN A 24 18.07 11.93 19.20
C ASN A 24 18.03 10.69 18.26
N ASN A 25 17.55 9.54 18.76
CA ASN A 25 17.43 8.26 18.04
C ASN A 25 18.71 7.68 17.42
N LYS A 26 19.89 8.29 17.56
CA LYS A 26 21.14 7.82 16.92
C LYS A 26 21.50 6.41 17.37
N GLY A 27 21.43 6.14 18.68
CA GLY A 27 21.73 4.82 19.23
C GLY A 27 20.78 3.74 18.71
N LEU A 28 19.51 4.09 18.52
CA LEU A 28 18.50 3.22 17.96
C LEU A 28 18.75 2.93 16.47
N ILE A 29 19.08 3.96 15.68
CA ILE A 29 19.41 3.83 14.26
C ILE A 29 20.64 2.93 14.07
N LEU A 30 21.69 3.12 14.87
CA LEU A 30 22.88 2.26 14.84
C LEU A 30 22.55 0.80 15.16
N TRP A 31 21.69 0.57 16.15
CA TRP A 31 21.23 -0.78 16.46
C TRP A 31 20.41 -1.39 15.30
N LEU A 32 19.58 -0.61 14.62
CA LEU A 32 18.82 -1.08 13.46
C LEU A 32 19.71 -1.42 12.26
N GLN A 33 20.74 -0.61 11.99
CA GLN A 33 21.75 -0.93 10.98
C GLN A 33 22.48 -2.22 11.35
N TYR A 34 22.85 -2.39 12.62
CA TYR A 34 23.45 -3.62 13.12
C TYR A 34 22.53 -4.83 12.93
N ALA A 35 21.26 -4.72 13.30
CA ALA A 35 20.25 -5.76 13.14
C ALA A 35 20.04 -6.13 11.67
N ASN A 36 20.01 -5.12 10.77
CA ASN A 36 19.88 -5.33 9.33
C ASN A 36 21.10 -6.06 8.73
N VAL A 37 22.31 -5.71 9.15
CA VAL A 37 23.54 -6.45 8.76
C VAL A 37 23.54 -7.87 9.35
N TYR A 38 23.10 -8.03 10.59
CA TYR A 38 23.04 -9.35 11.23
C TYR A 38 22.06 -10.29 10.52
N ARG A 39 20.84 -9.83 10.18
CA ARG A 39 19.85 -10.66 9.46
C ARG A 39 20.31 -11.02 8.05
N THR A 40 20.99 -10.10 7.34
CA THR A 40 21.47 -10.36 5.97
C THR A 40 22.66 -11.33 5.94
N THR A 41 23.51 -11.30 6.97
CA THR A 41 24.68 -12.19 7.05
C THR A 41 24.37 -13.57 7.61
N ARG A 42 23.39 -13.70 8.51
CA ARG A 42 23.06 -14.97 9.18
C ARG A 42 21.72 -15.58 8.81
N GLY A 43 20.92 -14.87 8.00
CA GLY A 43 19.61 -15.29 7.53
C GLY A 43 18.45 -14.75 8.36
N GLU A 44 17.32 -14.48 7.69
CA GLU A 44 16.10 -13.92 8.29
C GLU A 44 15.48 -14.83 9.36
N LEU A 45 15.68 -16.15 9.27
CA LEU A 45 15.19 -17.12 10.25
C LEU A 45 15.69 -16.83 11.68
N LEU A 46 16.85 -16.18 11.81
CA LEU A 46 17.43 -15.84 13.12
C LEU A 46 16.97 -14.47 13.64
N LEU A 47 16.54 -13.58 12.76
CA LEU A 47 16.07 -12.24 13.12
C LEU A 47 15.05 -11.72 12.10
N GLY A 48 13.81 -12.19 12.22
CA GLY A 48 12.70 -11.74 11.38
C GLY A 48 12.10 -10.41 11.82
N ASN A 49 11.34 -9.77 10.92
CA ASN A 49 10.71 -8.46 11.14
C ASN A 49 9.85 -8.42 12.41
N LYS A 50 9.11 -9.51 12.69
CA LYS A 50 8.31 -9.63 13.92
C LYS A 50 9.16 -9.46 15.18
N LYS A 51 10.31 -10.12 15.24
CA LYS A 51 11.18 -10.07 16.42
C LYS A 51 11.80 -8.68 16.60
N ILE A 52 12.22 -8.05 15.51
CA ILE A 52 12.70 -6.66 15.54
C ILE A 52 11.59 -5.73 16.03
N TYR A 53 10.38 -5.87 15.50
CA TYR A 53 9.23 -5.07 15.92
C TYR A 53 8.91 -5.25 17.41
N GLU A 54 8.88 -6.49 17.90
CA GLU A 54 8.61 -6.80 19.31
C GLU A 54 9.66 -6.19 20.26
N LEU A 55 10.94 -6.23 19.90
CA LEU A 55 12.00 -5.57 20.67
C LEU A 55 11.77 -4.06 20.73
N LEU A 56 11.53 -3.44 19.58
CA LEU A 56 11.30 -2.00 19.47
C LEU A 56 10.07 -1.53 20.27
N ARG A 57 9.00 -2.34 20.30
CA ARG A 57 7.79 -2.05 21.06
C ARG A 57 7.99 -2.03 22.58
N GLN A 58 9.09 -2.58 23.10
CA GLN A 58 9.41 -2.52 24.54
C GLN A 58 9.71 -1.10 25.04
N SER A 59 10.13 -0.20 24.14
CA SER A 59 10.52 1.17 24.50
C SER A 59 9.95 2.25 23.59
N ASN A 60 9.04 1.90 22.67
CA ASN A 60 8.47 2.83 21.69
C ASN A 60 6.96 2.63 21.52
N SER A 61 6.24 3.72 21.33
CA SER A 61 4.84 3.70 20.88
C SER A 61 4.74 3.26 19.41
N GLU A 62 3.58 2.79 18.96
CA GLU A 62 3.39 2.45 17.53
C GLU A 62 3.57 3.69 16.64
N GLU A 63 3.20 4.88 17.14
CA GLU A 63 3.34 6.15 16.42
C GLU A 63 4.81 6.52 16.21
N GLU A 64 5.62 6.38 17.26
CA GLU A 64 7.07 6.58 17.19
C GLU A 64 7.70 5.61 16.18
N LEU A 65 7.23 4.35 16.15
CA LEU A 65 7.74 3.35 15.20
C LEU A 65 7.32 3.62 13.77
N ALA A 66 6.08 4.07 13.52
CA ALA A 66 5.65 4.46 12.18
C ALA A 66 6.51 5.60 11.64
N THR A 67 6.74 6.63 12.46
CA THR A 67 7.61 7.77 12.11
C THR A 67 9.06 7.33 11.92
N LEU A 68 9.59 6.48 12.81
CA LEU A 68 10.96 5.98 12.76
C LEU A 68 11.20 5.20 11.47
N PHE A 69 10.39 4.18 11.16
CA PHE A 69 10.58 3.36 9.97
C PHE A 69 10.47 4.20 8.71
N HIS A 70 9.54 5.14 8.67
CA HIS A 70 9.46 6.06 7.56
C HIS A 70 10.75 6.90 7.39
N SER A 71 11.27 7.49 8.47
CA SER A 71 12.51 8.28 8.44
C SER A 71 13.76 7.47 8.04
N LEU A 72 13.80 6.17 8.38
CA LEU A 72 14.91 5.29 8.05
C LEU A 72 15.07 5.10 6.54
N ARG A 73 14.05 5.39 5.74
CA ARG A 73 14.17 5.35 4.27
C ARG A 73 15.23 6.32 3.75
N GLN A 74 15.45 7.43 4.47
CA GLN A 74 16.47 8.43 4.14
C GLN A 74 17.87 8.04 4.64
N VAL A 75 18.01 6.93 5.39
CA VAL A 75 19.29 6.42 5.85
C VAL A 75 19.85 5.48 4.79
N SER A 76 21.08 5.74 4.35
CA SER A 76 21.76 4.94 3.33
C SER A 76 21.75 3.44 3.69
N GLY A 77 21.27 2.62 2.74
CA GLY A 77 21.18 1.16 2.90
C GLY A 77 20.01 0.66 3.74
N MET A 78 19.11 1.52 4.22
CA MET A 78 17.99 1.15 5.10
C MET A 78 16.61 1.23 4.45
N GLU A 79 16.50 1.72 3.21
CA GLU A 79 15.23 1.89 2.49
C GLU A 79 14.40 0.61 2.40
N ASN A 80 14.98 -0.49 1.90
CA ASN A 80 14.26 -1.76 1.78
C ASN A 80 13.81 -2.33 3.14
N PHE A 81 14.66 -2.20 4.16
CA PHE A 81 14.34 -2.62 5.52
C PHE A 81 13.20 -1.77 6.10
N ALA A 82 13.26 -0.46 5.91
CA ALA A 82 12.22 0.46 6.33
C ALA A 82 10.88 0.16 5.66
N ASP A 83 10.88 -0.10 4.35
CA ASP A 83 9.67 -0.46 3.59
C ASP A 83 9.08 -1.80 4.12
N GLU A 84 9.93 -2.80 4.40
CA GLU A 84 9.51 -4.07 5.02
C GLU A 84 8.90 -3.91 6.41
N MET A 85 9.49 -3.05 7.25
CA MET A 85 8.96 -2.80 8.59
C MET A 85 7.63 -2.03 8.55
N GLN A 86 7.46 -1.10 7.61
CA GLN A 86 6.18 -0.42 7.39
C GLN A 86 5.10 -1.40 6.91
N ILE A 87 5.40 -2.27 5.94
CA ILE A 87 4.49 -3.32 5.48
C ILE A 87 4.11 -4.24 6.65
N PHE A 88 5.09 -4.67 7.44
CA PHE A 88 4.85 -5.52 8.61
C PHE A 88 3.86 -4.86 9.60
N MET A 89 4.05 -3.57 9.91
CA MET A 89 3.12 -2.82 10.79
C MET A 89 1.71 -2.81 10.22
N ILE A 90 1.55 -2.47 8.94
CA ILE A 90 0.25 -2.36 8.25
C ILE A 90 -0.52 -3.69 8.28
N LEU A 91 0.19 -4.80 8.12
CA LEU A 91 -0.37 -6.15 8.18
C LEU A 91 -0.68 -6.59 9.62
N SER A 92 -0.03 -5.99 10.62
CA SER A 92 -0.17 -6.38 12.03
C SER A 92 -1.46 -5.86 12.70
N SER A 93 -1.90 -4.64 12.41
CA SER A 93 -3.10 -4.08 13.07
C SER A 93 -3.77 -2.91 12.32
N ALA A 94 -5.05 -2.65 12.65
CA ALA A 94 -5.78 -1.47 12.15
C ALA A 94 -5.21 -0.15 12.67
N SER A 95 -4.72 -0.14 13.92
CA SER A 95 -4.03 0.99 14.53
C SER A 95 -2.78 1.36 13.71
N SER A 96 -1.93 0.37 13.44
CA SER A 96 -0.73 0.55 12.63
C SER A 96 -1.02 1.06 11.21
N ARG A 97 -2.13 0.65 10.59
CA ARG A 97 -2.56 1.19 9.28
C ARG A 97 -2.86 2.69 9.31
N LYS A 98 -3.50 3.16 10.40
CA LYS A 98 -3.80 4.58 10.59
C LYS A 98 -2.51 5.38 10.83
N LEU A 99 -1.64 4.87 11.70
CA LEU A 99 -0.37 5.52 12.04
C LEU A 99 0.58 5.60 10.83
N ALA A 100 0.63 4.57 9.98
CA ALA A 100 1.38 4.61 8.73
C ALA A 100 0.88 5.72 7.80
N ASN A 101 -0.44 5.85 7.64
CA ASN A 101 -1.04 6.93 6.84
C ASN A 101 -0.70 8.33 7.39
N GLU A 102 -0.75 8.50 8.70
CA GLU A 102 -0.40 9.77 9.36
C GLU A 102 1.08 10.11 9.17
N ALA A 103 1.96 9.12 9.30
CA ALA A 103 3.40 9.29 9.07
C ALA A 103 3.68 9.68 7.61
N TRP A 104 3.10 8.98 6.64
CA TRP A 104 3.24 9.30 5.21
C TRP A 104 2.71 10.69 4.88
N LEU A 105 1.53 11.05 5.38
CA LEU A 105 0.93 12.35 5.11
C LEU A 105 1.76 13.49 5.70
N LYS A 106 2.25 13.32 6.94
CA LYS A 106 3.13 14.30 7.60
C LYS A 106 4.44 14.51 6.84
N SER A 107 4.96 13.44 6.26
CA SER A 107 6.14 13.48 5.39
C SER A 107 5.84 13.89 3.95
N GLN A 108 4.59 14.24 3.62
CA GLN A 108 4.16 14.65 2.29
C GLN A 108 4.40 13.57 1.21
N GLU A 109 4.31 12.30 1.60
CA GLU A 109 4.52 11.20 0.68
C GLU A 109 3.41 11.14 -0.37
N THR A 110 3.79 11.08 -1.65
CA THR A 110 2.80 11.01 -2.73
C THR A 110 2.16 9.61 -2.77
N PRO A 111 0.94 9.47 -3.30
CA PRO A 111 0.35 8.14 -3.51
C PRO A 111 1.23 7.21 -4.36
N GLN A 112 1.97 7.75 -5.32
CA GLN A 112 2.93 6.97 -6.12
C GLN A 112 4.07 6.43 -5.25
N GLU A 113 4.59 7.24 -4.33
CA GLU A 113 5.65 6.79 -3.44
C GLU A 113 5.15 5.77 -2.42
N VAL A 114 3.94 5.97 -1.87
CA VAL A 114 3.31 4.96 -1.01
C VAL A 114 3.04 3.65 -1.78
N TYR A 115 2.71 3.70 -3.08
CA TYR A 115 2.61 2.50 -3.91
C TYR A 115 3.95 1.73 -3.96
N ARG A 116 5.07 2.47 -4.06
CA ARG A 116 6.43 1.92 -4.06
C ARG A 116 6.80 1.32 -2.71
N ILE A 117 6.54 2.03 -1.61
CA ILE A 117 6.78 1.56 -0.22
C ILE A 117 6.06 0.24 0.02
N LEU A 118 4.81 0.14 -0.44
CA LEU A 118 3.97 -1.05 -0.29
C LEU A 118 4.33 -2.19 -1.25
N LYS A 119 5.37 -2.02 -2.08
CA LYS A 119 5.83 -3.01 -3.06
C LYS A 119 4.71 -3.54 -3.95
N LEU A 120 3.71 -2.71 -4.24
CA LEU A 120 2.50 -3.10 -4.96
C LEU A 120 2.72 -3.42 -6.44
N ARG A 121 3.94 -3.21 -6.95
CA ARG A 121 4.35 -3.69 -8.27
C ARG A 121 4.68 -5.19 -8.25
N ASP A 122 5.35 -5.63 -7.19
CA ASP A 122 5.81 -7.01 -7.00
C ASP A 122 4.70 -7.88 -6.41
N GLU A 123 3.91 -7.30 -5.51
CA GLU A 123 2.68 -7.91 -5.04
C GLU A 123 1.56 -7.78 -6.09
N GLY A 124 0.81 -8.86 -6.32
CA GLY A 124 -0.34 -8.82 -7.23
C GLY A 124 -1.40 -7.82 -6.74
N LEU A 125 -2.14 -7.22 -7.69
CA LEU A 125 -3.33 -6.42 -7.40
C LEU A 125 -4.56 -7.27 -7.06
N ASP A 126 -4.38 -8.43 -6.45
CA ASP A 126 -5.50 -9.10 -5.81
C ASP A 126 -6.01 -8.16 -4.70
N SER A 127 -7.17 -8.40 -4.08
CA SER A 127 -7.70 -7.56 -2.97
C SER A 127 -6.83 -7.67 -1.70
N SER A 128 -5.52 -7.51 -1.83
CA SER A 128 -4.52 -7.60 -0.80
C SER A 128 -4.74 -6.46 0.18
N PRO A 129 -4.49 -6.70 1.48
CA PRO A 129 -4.55 -5.66 2.49
C PRO A 129 -3.70 -4.42 2.14
N LEU A 130 -2.60 -4.59 1.40
CA LEU A 130 -1.72 -3.50 0.99
C LEU A 130 -2.35 -2.65 -0.12
N PHE A 131 -3.02 -3.26 -1.11
CA PHE A 131 -3.71 -2.48 -2.13
C PHE A 131 -4.87 -1.68 -1.53
N LEU A 132 -5.62 -2.28 -0.60
CA LEU A 132 -6.67 -1.57 0.14
C LEU A 132 -6.08 -0.43 0.99
N GLN A 133 -4.91 -0.63 1.58
CA GLN A 133 -4.19 0.42 2.31
C GLN A 133 -3.84 1.59 1.40
N TRP A 134 -3.33 1.31 0.20
CA TRP A 134 -3.00 2.35 -0.77
C TRP A 134 -4.23 3.16 -1.21
N LEU A 135 -5.37 2.51 -1.46
CA LEU A 135 -6.64 3.20 -1.77
C LEU A 135 -7.10 4.09 -0.60
N ARG A 136 -6.97 3.61 0.65
CA ARG A 136 -7.26 4.43 1.84
C ARG A 136 -6.32 5.63 1.93
N TYR A 137 -5.06 5.45 1.59
CA TYR A 137 -4.10 6.55 1.56
C TYR A 137 -4.46 7.59 0.50
N ILE A 138 -4.85 7.19 -0.71
CA ILE A 138 -5.35 8.13 -1.75
C ILE A 138 -6.51 8.97 -1.21
N LYS A 139 -7.49 8.33 -0.56
CA LYS A 139 -8.65 9.03 0.01
C LYS A 139 -8.20 10.08 1.04
N LEU A 140 -7.27 9.71 1.92
CA LEU A 140 -6.73 10.62 2.93
C LEU A 140 -5.94 11.77 2.31
N TYR A 141 -5.03 11.46 1.38
CA TYR A 141 -4.19 12.41 0.68
C TYR A 141 -5.04 13.46 -0.06
N LYS A 142 -6.08 13.02 -0.78
CA LYS A 142 -7.04 13.92 -1.44
C LYS A 142 -7.76 14.84 -0.46
N ALA A 143 -8.29 14.30 0.63
CA ALA A 143 -8.99 15.09 1.64
C ALA A 143 -8.08 16.11 2.33
N HIS A 144 -6.78 15.78 2.50
CA HIS A 144 -5.79 16.71 3.02
C HIS A 144 -5.47 17.81 2.00
N ALA A 145 -5.24 17.43 0.75
CA ALA A 145 -5.01 18.34 -0.37
C ALA A 145 -6.16 19.34 -0.59
N GLU A 146 -7.41 18.96 -0.32
CA GLU A 146 -8.57 19.86 -0.44
C GLU A 146 -8.68 20.85 0.72
N LYS A 147 -8.18 20.51 1.91
CA LYS A 147 -8.29 21.34 3.12
C LYS A 147 -7.14 22.30 3.30
N ASP A 148 -5.91 21.82 3.11
CA ASP A 148 -4.69 22.54 3.49
C ASP A 148 -3.52 22.04 2.64
N LEU A 149 -3.60 22.27 1.32
CA LEU A 149 -2.56 21.84 0.39
C LEU A 149 -1.25 22.59 0.69
N PRO A 150 -0.18 21.91 1.15
CA PRO A 150 1.12 22.55 1.21
C PRO A 150 1.50 23.03 -0.20
N PRO A 151 2.20 24.17 -0.36
CA PRO A 151 2.53 24.74 -1.68
C PRO A 151 3.26 23.77 -2.62
N ASN A 152 3.95 22.79 -2.04
CA ASN A 152 4.77 21.81 -2.77
C ASN A 152 4.05 20.47 -3.01
N LEU A 153 2.83 20.30 -2.50
CA LEU A 153 2.10 19.05 -2.61
C LEU A 153 1.26 19.02 -3.89
N GLN A 154 1.50 18.03 -4.74
CA GLN A 154 0.76 17.90 -6.00
C GLN A 154 -0.59 17.24 -5.76
N PRO A 155 -1.71 17.79 -6.30
CA PRO A 155 -3.00 17.13 -6.28
C PRO A 155 -2.95 15.75 -6.94
N PHE A 156 -3.71 14.79 -6.38
CA PHE A 156 -3.81 13.43 -6.90
C PHE A 156 -5.27 13.01 -7.05
N SER A 157 -5.84 13.32 -8.21
CA SER A 157 -7.23 13.04 -8.57
C SER A 157 -7.49 11.55 -8.82
N ASP A 158 -8.77 11.18 -8.87
CA ASP A 158 -9.19 9.81 -9.22
C ASP A 158 -8.72 9.41 -10.64
N LEU A 159 -8.67 10.36 -11.57
CA LEU A 159 -8.15 10.11 -12.92
C LEU A 159 -6.63 9.84 -12.87
N GLN A 160 -5.86 10.64 -12.14
CA GLN A 160 -4.41 10.41 -11.98
C GLN A 160 -4.11 9.08 -11.30
N ALA A 161 -4.92 8.66 -10.32
CA ALA A 161 -4.81 7.36 -9.68
C ALA A 161 -5.04 6.21 -10.67
N LEU A 162 -6.07 6.32 -11.52
CA LEU A 162 -6.35 5.32 -12.55
C LEU A 162 -5.25 5.27 -13.62
N GLU A 163 -4.83 6.42 -14.14
CA GLU A 163 -3.75 6.52 -15.12
C GLU A 163 -2.43 5.95 -14.60
N PHE A 164 -2.14 6.18 -13.31
CA PHE A 164 -0.97 5.59 -12.65
C PHE A 164 -1.06 4.06 -12.64
N LEU A 165 -2.19 3.48 -12.20
CA LEU A 165 -2.38 2.03 -12.22
C LEU A 165 -2.24 1.44 -13.64
N MET A 166 -2.75 2.13 -14.66
CA MET A 166 -2.61 1.71 -16.05
C MET A 166 -1.15 1.73 -16.53
N LYS A 167 -0.36 2.73 -16.11
CA LYS A 167 1.07 2.86 -16.43
C LYS A 167 1.93 1.79 -15.78
N GLU A 168 1.54 1.29 -14.61
CA GLU A 168 2.20 0.16 -13.91
C GLU A 168 2.00 -1.21 -14.63
N LYS A 169 1.71 -1.18 -15.94
CA LYS A 169 1.47 -2.33 -16.84
C LYS A 169 0.42 -3.29 -16.30
N ARG A 170 -0.55 -2.76 -15.56
CA ARG A 170 -1.64 -3.54 -14.99
C ARG A 170 -2.74 -3.69 -16.03
N SER A 171 -3.27 -4.90 -16.14
CA SER A 171 -4.42 -5.16 -17.01
C SER A 171 -5.60 -4.31 -16.55
N VAL A 172 -6.08 -3.41 -17.42
CA VAL A 172 -7.29 -2.59 -17.21
C VAL A 172 -8.51 -3.43 -16.86
N LEU A 173 -8.57 -4.67 -17.36
CA LEU A 173 -9.63 -5.63 -17.08
C LEU A 173 -9.54 -6.17 -15.64
N LYS A 174 -8.32 -6.45 -15.17
CA LYS A 174 -8.07 -6.82 -13.76
C LYS A 174 -8.38 -5.66 -12.83
N ILE A 175 -7.97 -4.43 -13.19
CA ILE A 175 -8.30 -3.22 -12.43
C ILE A 175 -9.83 -3.07 -12.29
N GLY A 176 -10.59 -3.16 -13.38
CA GLY A 176 -12.05 -3.02 -13.32
C GLY A 176 -12.73 -4.07 -12.45
N THR A 177 -12.27 -5.31 -12.55
CA THR A 177 -12.75 -6.44 -11.72
C THR A 177 -12.44 -6.24 -10.24
N LEU A 178 -11.24 -5.76 -9.92
CA LEU A 178 -10.82 -5.43 -8.56
C LEU A 178 -11.63 -4.28 -7.97
N LEU A 179 -11.76 -3.17 -8.71
CA LEU A 179 -12.56 -2.02 -8.29
C LEU A 179 -14.02 -2.41 -8.02
N HIS A 180 -14.59 -3.31 -8.82
CA HIS A 180 -15.92 -3.84 -8.55
C HIS A 180 -16.00 -4.56 -7.19
N THR A 181 -14.99 -5.35 -6.85
CA THR A 181 -14.91 -6.02 -5.53
C THR A 181 -14.77 -5.01 -4.40
N VAL A 182 -13.91 -4.01 -4.57
CA VAL A 182 -13.65 -2.96 -3.55
C VAL A 182 -14.88 -2.10 -3.27
N LYS A 183 -15.82 -1.95 -4.23
CA LYS A 183 -17.09 -1.25 -3.98
C LYS A 183 -17.93 -1.88 -2.86
N GLY A 184 -17.73 -3.16 -2.56
CA GLY A 184 -18.37 -3.82 -1.40
C GLY A 184 -17.81 -3.39 -0.05
N ILE A 185 -16.70 -2.65 -0.01
CA ILE A 185 -16.06 -2.17 1.22
C ILE A 185 -16.57 -0.76 1.50
N GLU A 186 -17.30 -0.59 2.60
CA GLU A 186 -18.01 0.64 2.95
C GLU A 186 -17.14 1.90 2.87
N ASP A 187 -15.94 1.88 3.48
CA ASP A 187 -15.07 3.06 3.54
C ASP A 187 -14.42 3.42 2.19
N LEU A 188 -14.39 2.46 1.25
CA LEU A 188 -13.79 2.60 -0.08
C LEU A 188 -14.81 2.67 -1.22
N ASN A 189 -16.11 2.52 -0.93
CA ASN A 189 -17.16 2.43 -1.94
C ASN A 189 -17.16 3.62 -2.90
N VAL A 190 -17.12 4.85 -2.37
CA VAL A 190 -17.15 6.07 -3.17
C VAL A 190 -15.92 6.17 -4.08
N LEU A 191 -14.72 5.96 -3.53
CA LEU A 191 -13.48 6.01 -4.30
C LEU A 191 -13.46 4.95 -5.40
N ALA A 192 -13.81 3.70 -5.07
CA ALA A 192 -13.83 2.60 -6.03
C ALA A 192 -14.89 2.82 -7.12
N THR A 193 -16.03 3.41 -6.77
CA THR A 193 -17.06 3.79 -7.74
C THR A 193 -16.54 4.86 -8.70
N ASN A 194 -15.89 5.91 -8.20
CA ASN A 194 -15.33 6.96 -9.04
C ASN A 194 -14.25 6.43 -10.00
N LEU A 195 -13.31 5.63 -9.48
CA LEU A 195 -12.27 5.00 -10.30
C LEU A 195 -12.87 4.09 -11.38
N GLN A 196 -13.92 3.33 -11.04
CA GLN A 196 -14.61 2.47 -12.01
C GLN A 196 -15.32 3.29 -13.10
N LEU A 197 -15.93 4.43 -12.76
CA LEU A 197 -16.55 5.31 -13.75
C LEU A 197 -15.52 5.95 -14.69
N GLN A 198 -14.34 6.34 -14.17
CA GLN A 198 -13.24 6.83 -15.01
C GLN A 198 -12.74 5.73 -15.97
N LEU A 199 -12.66 4.49 -15.50
CA LEU A 199 -12.30 3.35 -16.33
C LEU A 199 -13.33 3.08 -17.42
N PHE A 200 -14.63 3.17 -17.09
CA PHE A 200 -15.70 3.00 -18.08
C PHE A 200 -15.69 4.11 -19.13
N ASN A 201 -15.42 5.36 -18.74
CA ASN A 201 -15.19 6.46 -19.68
C ASN A 201 -14.02 6.15 -20.62
N HIS A 202 -12.91 5.66 -20.08
CA HIS A 202 -11.75 5.30 -20.88
C HIS A 202 -12.07 4.19 -21.89
N TRP A 203 -12.75 3.12 -21.49
CA TRP A 203 -13.19 2.06 -22.41
C TRP A 203 -14.12 2.58 -23.51
N LYS A 204 -15.03 3.49 -23.17
CA LYS A 204 -15.92 4.11 -24.16
C LYS A 204 -15.14 4.97 -25.16
N GLN A 205 -14.16 5.75 -24.72
CA GLN A 205 -13.29 6.53 -25.60
C GLN A 205 -12.49 5.63 -26.56
N LEU A 206 -12.10 4.44 -26.10
CA LEU A 206 -11.48 3.40 -26.92
C LEU A 206 -12.48 2.61 -27.79
N LYS A 207 -13.77 3.00 -27.80
CA LYS A 207 -14.85 2.34 -28.55
C LYS A 207 -15.00 0.85 -28.21
N ILE A 208 -14.70 0.46 -26.98
CA ILE A 208 -14.92 -0.90 -26.50
C ILE A 208 -16.42 -1.08 -26.24
N THR A 209 -17.11 -1.88 -27.05
CA THR A 209 -18.52 -2.21 -26.79
C THR A 209 -18.65 -3.23 -25.65
N PRO A 210 -19.84 -3.42 -25.06
CA PRO A 210 -20.07 -4.49 -24.08
C PRO A 210 -19.68 -5.88 -24.59
N GLU A 211 -19.95 -6.19 -25.86
CA GLU A 211 -19.57 -7.44 -26.51
C GLU A 211 -18.04 -7.54 -26.61
N LYS A 212 -17.39 -6.45 -27.04
CA LYS A 212 -15.92 -6.44 -27.13
C LYS A 212 -15.26 -6.58 -25.75
N LEU A 213 -15.83 -5.97 -24.71
CA LEU A 213 -15.34 -6.15 -23.34
C LEU A 213 -15.50 -7.60 -22.87
N GLN A 214 -16.62 -8.24 -23.21
CA GLN A 214 -16.84 -9.65 -22.91
C GLN A 214 -15.75 -10.53 -23.53
N ASP A 215 -15.48 -10.36 -24.84
CA ASP A 215 -14.42 -11.12 -25.53
C ASP A 215 -13.05 -10.93 -24.85
N LEU A 216 -12.71 -9.68 -24.53
CA LEU A 216 -11.45 -9.35 -23.85
C LEU A 216 -11.33 -10.00 -22.47
N LEU A 217 -12.44 -10.11 -21.73
CA LEU A 217 -12.47 -10.78 -20.43
C LEU A 217 -12.34 -12.29 -20.56
N ASP A 218 -12.97 -12.89 -21.57
CA ASP A 218 -12.85 -14.33 -21.84
C ASP A 218 -11.41 -14.72 -22.16
N ASP A 219 -10.77 -13.97 -23.06
CA ASP A 219 -9.37 -14.16 -23.45
C ASP A 219 -8.42 -14.00 -22.24
N SER A 220 -8.60 -12.92 -21.47
CA SER A 220 -7.66 -12.54 -20.40
C SER A 220 -7.72 -13.41 -19.16
N PHE A 221 -8.85 -14.07 -18.90
CA PHE A 221 -9.05 -14.92 -17.73
C PHE A 221 -9.17 -16.41 -18.09
N HIS A 222 -8.94 -16.77 -19.36
CA HIS A 222 -9.12 -18.13 -19.89
C HIS A 222 -10.49 -18.72 -19.50
N ILE A 223 -11.53 -17.89 -19.51
CA ILE A 223 -12.88 -18.30 -19.15
C ILE A 223 -13.48 -18.95 -20.40
N ILE A 224 -13.65 -20.27 -20.38
CA ILE A 224 -14.16 -21.03 -21.54
C ILE A 224 -15.61 -20.64 -21.92
N THR A 225 -16.34 -19.95 -21.03
CA THR A 225 -17.67 -19.36 -21.32
C THR A 225 -18.01 -18.22 -20.35
N PHE A 226 -17.87 -16.94 -20.73
CA PHE A 226 -18.41 -15.80 -19.95
C PHE A 226 -19.89 -16.00 -19.61
N SER A 227 -20.64 -16.61 -20.54
CA SER A 227 -22.07 -16.91 -20.40
C SER A 227 -22.41 -17.82 -19.22
N LYS A 228 -21.44 -18.58 -18.68
CA LYS A 228 -21.59 -19.36 -17.43
C LYS A 228 -21.04 -18.66 -16.20
N SER A 229 -20.33 -17.55 -16.35
CA SER A 229 -19.92 -16.71 -15.23
C SER A 229 -21.17 -16.01 -14.67
N GLY A 230 -21.85 -16.71 -13.76
CA GLY A 230 -23.07 -16.18 -13.16
C GLY A 230 -22.83 -14.89 -12.37
N PRO A 231 -23.90 -14.29 -11.83
CA PRO A 231 -23.85 -13.05 -11.04
C PRO A 231 -23.00 -13.15 -9.77
N GLY A 232 -22.42 -14.30 -9.43
CA GLY A 232 -21.44 -14.45 -8.36
C GLY A 232 -20.02 -14.00 -8.70
N ARG A 233 -19.64 -13.87 -9.98
CA ARG A 233 -18.25 -13.53 -10.35
C ARG A 233 -18.03 -12.01 -10.48
N PRO A 234 -16.94 -11.46 -9.91
CA PRO A 234 -16.61 -10.05 -10.06
C PRO A 234 -16.42 -9.60 -11.52
N THR A 235 -15.90 -10.47 -12.39
CA THR A 235 -15.72 -10.18 -13.83
C THR A 235 -17.06 -9.95 -14.53
N TYR A 236 -18.04 -10.84 -14.31
CA TYR A 236 -19.41 -10.70 -14.83
C TYR A 236 -20.07 -9.41 -14.33
N ARG A 237 -19.96 -9.13 -13.03
CA ARG A 237 -20.58 -7.92 -12.46
C ARG A 237 -19.92 -6.64 -12.98
N ASN A 238 -18.61 -6.65 -13.20
CA ASN A 238 -17.91 -5.53 -13.82
C ASN A 238 -18.36 -5.31 -15.27
N TRP A 239 -18.45 -6.38 -16.07
CA TRP A 239 -19.02 -6.30 -17.42
C TRP A 239 -20.45 -5.76 -17.40
N LYS A 240 -21.34 -6.32 -16.57
CA LYS A 240 -22.73 -5.89 -16.48
C LYS A 240 -22.87 -4.43 -16.08
N ALA A 241 -22.02 -3.96 -15.16
CA ALA A 241 -21.96 -2.56 -14.77
C ALA A 241 -21.51 -1.67 -15.94
N TYR A 242 -20.55 -2.12 -16.74
CA TYR A 242 -20.13 -1.40 -17.94
C TYR A 242 -21.21 -1.37 -19.02
N SER A 243 -21.90 -2.50 -19.29
CA SER A 243 -22.99 -2.54 -20.27
C SER A 243 -24.08 -1.52 -19.93
N ASN A 244 -24.55 -1.54 -18.67
CA ASN A 244 -25.55 -0.59 -18.20
C ASN A 244 -25.06 0.88 -18.33
N TYR A 245 -23.78 1.13 -18.06
CA TYR A 245 -23.17 2.45 -18.22
C TYR A 245 -23.09 2.91 -19.69
N TYR A 246 -22.74 1.99 -20.58
CA TYR A 246 -22.61 2.22 -22.01
C TYR A 246 -23.97 2.58 -22.60
N ASP A 247 -25.02 1.81 -22.30
CA ASP A 247 -26.38 2.02 -22.77
C ASP A 247 -26.96 3.35 -22.29
N ALA A 248 -26.76 3.70 -21.01
CA ALA A 248 -27.30 4.94 -20.44
C ALA A 248 -26.67 6.22 -21.02
N LYS A 249 -25.55 6.12 -21.75
CA LYS A 249 -24.84 7.25 -22.34
C LYS A 249 -24.74 7.17 -23.87
N SER A 250 -25.36 6.19 -24.50
CA SER A 250 -25.42 6.03 -25.97
C SER A 250 -26.58 6.84 -26.53
#